data_AF-A0A2V4EGW8-F1
#
_entry.id   AF-A0A2V4EGW8-F1
#
_cell.length_a   1.000
_cell.length_b   1.000
_cell.length_c   1.000
_cell.angle_alpha   90.00
_cell.angle_beta   90.00
_cell.angle_gamma   90.00
#
_symmetry.space_group_name_H-M   'P 1'
#
loop_
_entity.id
_entity.type
_entity.pdbx_description
1 polymer ?
#
loop_
_entity_poly.entity_id
_entity_poly.type
_entity_poly.pdbx_seq_one_letter_code
_entity_poly.pdbx_strand_id
1 'polypeptide(L)'
;MFIPTDTDFIELSSLIGPSYNYWGDDDGDGQGVNGITATGNLFLSIVDKNSISVDRNQVLDICNAPYRLTLFNSEEGTLKTRYGVPNESRFVIHYAVYFINPKAPPEVCFAKPSLEVGGAGYYPERHAGPANIWNLEYGFLVKSVTPSSYGSNFPTTGANGLYFDLEIGGNNLDLAWKPVSHGGITATMTSATKTSVRVTLTGPAVTDDSQWNSDNPTRIDTLSLPQTFELVGRDSSGNAVVKYGFVLKQWFVNRGRYYDTYSSTSSWCNKIGNYRVPMVKDLTNATCRRWHSTPPYDCQGAVGAIPPASGNGYQRLIGAGFFTEWGRVSDYTGATFYDTPYYWTSPENGNDQFVVSAYRGSITRPGVLSSHVEGHIGLCVYP
;
A
#
# COMPACT_ATOMS: atom_id res chain seq x y z
N MET A 1 -1.58 -29.03 22.52
CA MET A 1 -2.58 -28.09 22.01
C MET A 1 -3.92 -28.81 22.05
N PHE A 2 -4.98 -28.19 22.60
CA PHE A 2 -6.21 -28.92 22.89
C PHE A 2 -6.99 -29.30 21.60
N ILE A 3 -7.14 -28.37 20.67
CA ILE A 3 -7.63 -28.69 19.31
C ILE A 3 -6.43 -29.22 18.50
N PRO A 4 -6.53 -30.37 17.83
CA PRO A 4 -5.43 -30.92 17.03
C PRO A 4 -4.93 -29.94 15.97
N THR A 5 -3.67 -30.02 15.57
CA THR A 5 -3.07 -29.05 14.62
C THR A 5 -3.46 -29.31 13.17
N ASP A 6 -3.98 -30.50 12.87
CA ASP A 6 -4.40 -30.97 11.55
C ASP A 6 -5.91 -30.83 11.30
N THR A 7 -6.67 -30.37 12.29
CA THR A 7 -8.11 -30.07 12.16
C THR A 7 -8.52 -28.82 12.93
N ASP A 8 -9.57 -28.16 12.46
CA ASP A 8 -10.13 -26.96 13.09
C ASP A 8 -11.22 -27.23 14.11
N PHE A 9 -11.42 -28.50 14.49
CA PHE A 9 -12.36 -28.84 15.53
C PHE A 9 -11.89 -30.00 16.40
N ILE A 10 -12.59 -30.19 17.50
CA ILE A 10 -12.51 -31.36 18.37
C ILE A 10 -13.87 -31.64 18.98
N GLU A 11 -14.18 -32.91 19.14
CA GLU A 11 -15.42 -33.34 19.77
C GLU A 11 -15.42 -32.98 21.27
N LEU A 12 -16.57 -32.51 21.77
CA LEU A 12 -16.73 -32.21 23.20
C LEU A 12 -16.64 -33.48 24.07
N SER A 13 -16.95 -34.65 23.50
CA SER A 13 -16.70 -35.96 24.13
C SER A 13 -15.21 -36.18 24.45
N SER A 14 -14.32 -35.71 23.58
CA SER A 14 -12.87 -35.80 23.76
C SER A 14 -12.37 -34.83 24.83
N LEU A 15 -12.98 -33.64 24.96
CA LEU A 15 -12.68 -32.67 26.03
C LEU A 15 -12.87 -33.24 27.43
N ILE A 16 -13.98 -33.93 27.64
CA ILE A 16 -14.34 -34.49 28.93
C ILE A 16 -13.66 -35.83 29.18
N GLY A 17 -13.20 -36.51 28.12
CA GLY A 17 -12.48 -37.77 28.21
C GLY A 17 -10.98 -37.63 28.49
N PRO A 18 -10.30 -38.74 28.80
CA PRO A 18 -8.84 -38.78 28.87
C PRO A 18 -8.21 -38.40 27.52
N SER A 19 -7.11 -37.65 27.49
CA SER A 19 -6.29 -37.20 28.63
C SER A 19 -6.69 -35.86 29.25
N TYR A 20 -7.70 -35.17 28.69
CA TYR A 20 -8.00 -33.79 29.04
C TYR A 20 -8.79 -33.66 30.34
N ASN A 21 -9.85 -34.45 30.51
CA ASN A 21 -10.73 -34.44 31.68
C ASN A 21 -11.22 -33.02 32.07
N TYR A 22 -11.56 -32.18 31.07
CA TYR A 22 -12.07 -30.82 31.31
C TYR A 22 -13.56 -30.82 31.66
N TRP A 23 -13.87 -31.36 32.82
CA TRP A 23 -15.19 -31.29 33.45
C TRP A 23 -15.03 -31.36 34.96
N GLY A 24 -16.08 -30.96 35.68
CA GLY A 24 -16.14 -31.02 37.13
C GLY A 24 -17.55 -31.39 37.55
N ASP A 25 -17.62 -32.10 38.68
CA ASP A 25 -18.84 -32.62 39.25
C ASP A 25 -18.68 -32.63 40.77
N ASP A 26 -19.49 -31.81 41.43
CA ASP A 26 -19.36 -31.50 42.85
C ASP A 26 -19.96 -32.60 43.74
N ASP A 27 -20.95 -33.36 43.26
CA ASP A 27 -21.64 -34.40 44.03
C ASP A 27 -21.26 -35.82 43.61
N GLY A 28 -20.51 -35.96 42.52
CA GLY A 28 -19.85 -37.21 42.11
C GLY A 28 -20.71 -38.12 41.23
N ASP A 29 -21.85 -37.63 40.73
CA ASP A 29 -22.81 -38.38 39.92
C ASP A 29 -22.35 -38.68 38.47
N GLY A 30 -21.32 -37.98 38.00
CA GLY A 30 -20.65 -38.13 36.71
C GLY A 30 -19.40 -39.00 36.78
N GLN A 31 -18.98 -39.44 37.97
CA GLN A 31 -17.78 -40.24 38.16
C GLN A 31 -17.94 -41.70 37.66
N GLY A 32 -16.82 -42.30 37.24
CA GLY A 32 -16.76 -43.69 36.77
C GLY A 32 -16.82 -43.85 35.25
N VAL A 33 -16.76 -45.10 34.79
CA VAL A 33 -16.75 -45.42 33.35
C VAL A 33 -18.08 -45.01 32.72
N ASN A 34 -18.02 -44.12 31.72
CA ASN A 34 -19.19 -43.55 31.04
C ASN A 34 -20.16 -42.83 32.00
N GLY A 35 -19.64 -42.27 33.10
CA GLY A 35 -20.44 -41.50 34.05
C GLY A 35 -20.88 -40.14 33.50
N ILE A 36 -20.14 -39.58 32.54
CA ILE A 36 -20.45 -38.33 31.86
C ILE A 36 -20.32 -38.46 30.33
N THR A 37 -21.18 -37.75 29.60
CA THR A 37 -21.18 -37.69 28.13
C THR A 37 -21.45 -36.27 27.64
N ALA A 38 -20.84 -35.89 26.52
CA ALA A 38 -21.05 -34.61 25.87
C ALA A 38 -21.26 -34.80 24.36
N THR A 39 -22.16 -34.03 23.77
CA THR A 39 -22.41 -34.01 22.32
C THR A 39 -21.98 -32.68 21.71
N GLY A 40 -21.49 -32.72 20.46
CA GLY A 40 -21.12 -31.53 19.69
C GLY A 40 -19.62 -31.35 19.51
N ASN A 41 -19.25 -30.25 18.86
CA ASN A 41 -17.87 -29.93 18.48
C ASN A 41 -17.50 -28.52 18.93
N LEU A 42 -16.24 -28.35 19.34
CA LEU A 42 -15.60 -27.05 19.51
C LEU A 42 -14.73 -26.77 18.28
N PHE A 43 -15.02 -25.68 17.58
CA PHE A 43 -14.28 -25.20 16.42
C PHE A 43 -13.33 -24.05 16.79
N LEU A 44 -12.26 -23.93 16.03
CA LEU A 44 -11.29 -22.85 16.08
C LEU A 44 -11.18 -22.17 14.72
N SER A 45 -11.24 -20.84 14.73
CA SER A 45 -10.88 -20.02 13.58
C SER A 45 -9.84 -19.00 14.01
N ILE A 46 -8.75 -18.87 13.24
CA ILE A 46 -7.72 -17.86 13.47
C ILE A 46 -7.58 -17.06 12.19
N VAL A 47 -7.78 -15.75 12.29
CA VAL A 47 -7.59 -14.83 11.17
C VAL A 47 -6.71 -13.66 11.57
N ASP A 48 -6.02 -13.06 10.61
CA ASP A 48 -5.29 -11.82 10.81
C ASP A 48 -6.22 -10.59 10.81
N LYS A 49 -5.65 -9.38 10.97
CA LYS A 49 -6.41 -8.12 10.95
C LYS A 49 -7.18 -7.88 9.64
N ASN A 50 -6.71 -8.49 8.54
CA ASN A 50 -7.30 -8.39 7.21
C ASN A 50 -8.30 -9.52 6.95
N SER A 51 -8.66 -10.32 7.97
CA SER A 51 -9.54 -11.49 7.89
C SER A 51 -9.02 -12.61 6.98
N ILE A 52 -7.70 -12.71 6.79
CA ILE A 52 -7.05 -13.82 6.10
C ILE A 52 -6.83 -14.95 7.11
N SER A 53 -7.16 -16.19 6.72
CA SER A 53 -6.93 -17.38 7.55
C SER A 53 -5.45 -17.55 7.87
N VAL A 54 -5.14 -17.91 9.12
CA VAL A 54 -3.79 -18.06 9.62
C VAL A 54 -3.57 -19.49 10.06
N ASP A 55 -2.54 -20.12 9.49
CA ASP A 55 -2.17 -21.47 9.84
C ASP A 55 -1.58 -21.52 11.26
N ARG A 56 -1.82 -22.62 11.99
CA ARG A 56 -1.40 -22.76 13.40
C ARG A 56 0.12 -22.81 13.58
N ASN A 57 0.87 -23.14 12.54
CA ASN A 57 2.33 -23.16 12.53
C ASN A 57 2.93 -21.89 11.91
N GLN A 58 2.10 -20.93 11.46
CA GLN A 58 2.58 -19.69 10.87
C GLN A 58 3.24 -18.83 11.96
N VAL A 59 4.42 -18.32 11.66
CA VAL A 59 5.06 -17.29 12.50
C VAL A 59 4.25 -16.01 12.38
N LEU A 60 3.71 -15.53 13.50
CA LEU A 60 2.89 -14.33 13.53
C LEU A 60 3.75 -13.09 13.26
N ASP A 61 3.20 -12.21 12.44
CA ASP A 61 3.79 -10.95 12.00
C ASP A 61 3.05 -9.80 12.68
N ILE A 62 3.80 -8.84 13.24
CA ILE A 62 3.23 -7.69 13.94
C ILE A 62 2.42 -6.78 13.00
N CYS A 63 2.75 -6.78 11.70
CA CYS A 63 2.05 -6.02 10.68
C CYS A 63 0.66 -6.57 10.34
N ASN A 64 0.42 -7.85 10.67
CA ASN A 64 -0.87 -8.53 10.48
C ASN A 64 -1.68 -8.60 11.79
N ALA A 65 -1.13 -8.09 12.89
CA ALA A 65 -1.80 -8.02 14.18
C ALA A 65 -2.82 -6.85 14.25
N PRO A 66 -3.85 -6.93 15.11
CA PRO A 66 -4.16 -8.06 15.99
C PRO A 66 -4.76 -9.23 15.22
N TYR A 67 -4.39 -10.44 15.64
CA TYR A 67 -5.02 -11.67 15.18
C TYR A 67 -6.29 -11.93 15.97
N ARG A 68 -7.35 -12.37 15.30
CA ARG A 68 -8.63 -12.73 15.91
C ARG A 68 -8.75 -14.26 15.97
N LEU A 69 -8.76 -14.78 17.18
CA LEU A 69 -9.00 -16.19 17.48
C LEU A 69 -10.45 -16.35 17.96
N THR A 70 -11.23 -17.17 17.26
CA THR A 70 -12.61 -17.46 17.62
C THR A 70 -12.75 -18.94 17.98
N LEU A 71 -13.21 -19.22 19.20
CA LEU A 71 -13.66 -20.53 19.63
C LEU A 71 -15.18 -20.56 19.59
N PHE A 72 -15.78 -21.56 18.96
CA PHE A 72 -17.24 -21.61 18.82
C PHE A 72 -17.75 -23.04 18.67
N ASN A 73 -19.01 -23.28 19.02
CA ASN A 73 -19.75 -24.47 18.60
C ASN A 73 -20.71 -24.08 17.46
N SER A 74 -20.87 -24.93 16.45
CA SER A 74 -21.79 -24.68 15.33
C SER A 74 -23.21 -25.22 15.57
N GLU A 75 -23.39 -26.00 16.62
CA GLU A 75 -24.61 -26.74 16.92
C GLU A 75 -24.89 -26.72 18.43
N GLU A 76 -26.15 -26.87 18.82
CA GLU A 76 -26.53 -27.09 20.22
C GLU A 76 -25.96 -28.42 20.71
N GLY A 77 -25.64 -28.50 22.00
CA GLY A 77 -25.13 -29.73 22.59
C GLY A 77 -25.67 -29.98 23.99
N THR A 78 -25.40 -31.18 24.48
CA THR A 78 -25.89 -31.67 25.76
C THR A 78 -24.72 -32.21 26.55
N LEU A 79 -24.61 -31.83 27.81
CA LEU A 79 -23.77 -32.45 28.83
C LEU A 79 -24.68 -33.28 29.73
N LYS A 80 -24.37 -34.57 29.88
CA LYS A 80 -25.23 -35.51 30.59
C LYS A 80 -24.44 -36.41 31.52
N THR A 81 -24.89 -36.51 32.76
CA THR A 81 -24.40 -37.46 33.76
C THR A 81 -25.31 -38.68 33.83
N ARG A 82 -24.77 -39.78 34.36
CA ARG A 82 -25.52 -41.04 34.51
C ARG A 82 -26.55 -40.96 35.63
N TYR A 83 -26.20 -40.26 36.71
CA TYR A 83 -27.05 -40.01 37.88
C TYR A 83 -27.30 -38.50 38.01
N GLY A 84 -28.02 -38.04 39.04
CA GLY A 84 -28.35 -36.62 39.23
C GLY A 84 -29.79 -36.22 38.86
N VAL A 85 -30.28 -35.12 39.46
CA VAL A 85 -31.58 -34.51 39.12
C VAL A 85 -31.46 -32.98 39.16
N PRO A 86 -31.50 -32.28 38.01
CA PRO A 86 -31.48 -32.82 36.65
C PRO A 86 -30.11 -33.45 36.31
N ASN A 87 -30.11 -34.51 35.49
CA ASN A 87 -28.87 -35.15 35.00
C ASN A 87 -28.43 -34.66 33.61
N GLU A 88 -29.10 -33.65 33.06
CA GLU A 88 -28.75 -33.07 31.77
C GLU A 88 -28.69 -31.55 31.84
N SER A 89 -27.72 -30.98 31.13
CA SER A 89 -27.62 -29.57 30.83
C SER A 89 -27.47 -29.40 29.33
N ARG A 90 -28.19 -28.44 28.76
CA ARG A 90 -28.12 -28.11 27.33
C ARG A 90 -27.43 -26.77 27.15
N PHE A 91 -26.56 -26.69 26.16
CA PHE A 91 -25.92 -25.45 25.77
C PHE A 91 -26.25 -25.12 24.32
N VAL A 92 -26.51 -23.84 24.10
CA VAL A 92 -26.83 -23.27 22.79
C VAL A 92 -25.56 -22.94 22.01
N ILE A 93 -25.73 -22.52 20.76
CA ILE A 93 -24.65 -21.99 19.93
C ILE A 93 -24.04 -20.76 20.60
N HIS A 94 -22.73 -20.80 20.85
CA HIS A 94 -21.99 -19.68 21.42
C HIS A 94 -20.57 -19.58 20.84
N TYR A 95 -19.94 -18.42 21.04
CA TYR A 95 -18.59 -18.15 20.58
C TYR A 95 -17.86 -17.25 21.58
N ALA A 96 -16.56 -17.42 21.67
CA ALA A 96 -15.64 -16.57 22.41
C ALA A 96 -14.56 -16.06 21.45
N VAL A 97 -14.28 -14.75 21.51
CA VAL A 97 -13.27 -14.09 20.67
C VAL A 97 -12.12 -13.61 21.53
N TYR A 98 -10.90 -13.93 21.09
CA TYR A 98 -9.66 -13.47 21.69
C TYR A 98 -8.84 -12.72 20.64
N PHE A 99 -8.17 -11.65 21.07
CA PHE A 99 -7.23 -10.93 20.22
C PHE A 99 -5.80 -11.22 20.65
N ILE A 100 -4.96 -11.58 19.68
CA ILE A 100 -3.56 -11.94 19.90
C ILE A 100 -2.69 -10.92 19.19
N ASN A 101 -1.82 -10.27 19.96
CA ASN A 101 -0.74 -9.43 19.43
C ASN A 101 0.60 -10.12 19.72
N PRO A 102 1.42 -10.43 18.70
CA PRO A 102 2.75 -10.97 18.95
C PRO A 102 3.59 -9.96 19.73
N LYS A 103 4.45 -10.45 20.63
CA LYS A 103 5.41 -9.61 21.37
C LYS A 103 6.66 -9.32 20.52
N ALA A 104 6.45 -8.82 19.31
CA ALA A 104 7.49 -8.41 18.39
C ALA A 104 7.77 -6.90 18.55
N PRO A 105 9.00 -6.44 18.23
CA PRO A 105 9.28 -5.01 18.21
C PRO A 105 8.38 -4.30 17.18
N PRO A 106 8.04 -3.02 17.39
CA PRO A 106 7.31 -2.27 16.39
C PRO A 106 8.09 -2.15 15.08
N GLU A 107 7.38 -2.09 13.97
CA GLU A 107 7.99 -1.88 12.65
C GLU A 107 7.06 -1.12 11.70
N VAL A 108 7.64 -0.58 10.63
CA VAL A 108 6.87 0.06 9.57
C VAL A 108 6.41 -1.01 8.59
N CYS A 109 5.09 -1.16 8.47
CA CYS A 109 4.44 -2.24 7.73
C CYS A 109 4.10 -1.85 6.31
N PHE A 110 3.61 -0.62 6.13
CA PHE A 110 3.20 -0.11 4.83
C PHE A 110 3.61 1.34 4.64
N ALA A 111 3.75 1.72 3.38
CA ALA A 111 3.81 3.11 2.95
C ALA A 111 2.64 3.39 2.01
N LYS A 112 1.78 4.32 2.42
CA LYS A 112 0.46 4.57 1.87
C LYS A 112 0.45 5.88 1.07
N PRO A 113 0.61 5.82 -0.26
CA PRO A 113 0.26 6.95 -1.14
C PRO A 113 -1.27 7.06 -1.29
N SER A 114 -1.74 7.87 -2.23
CA SER A 114 -3.15 7.85 -2.65
C SER A 114 -3.58 6.43 -3.04
N LEU A 115 -4.70 5.99 -2.47
CA LEU A 115 -5.34 4.70 -2.75
C LEU A 115 -6.53 4.82 -3.71
N GLU A 116 -6.82 6.02 -4.22
CA GLU A 116 -8.00 6.29 -5.04
C GLU A 116 -8.11 5.31 -6.20
N VAL A 117 -7.00 5.05 -6.91
CA VAL A 117 -6.95 4.09 -8.03
C VAL A 117 -6.05 2.91 -7.66
N GLY A 118 -6.60 1.70 -7.67
CA GLY A 118 -5.90 0.49 -7.24
C GLY A 118 -6.00 0.18 -5.74
N GLY A 119 -6.73 0.99 -4.96
CA GLY A 119 -7.21 0.60 -3.63
C GLY A 119 -8.53 -0.17 -3.68
N ALA A 120 -9.13 -0.43 -2.52
CA ALA A 120 -10.33 -1.30 -2.39
C ALA A 120 -11.58 -0.80 -3.14
N GLY A 121 -11.68 0.50 -3.45
CA GLY A 121 -12.88 1.11 -4.04
C GLY A 121 -12.92 1.13 -5.58
N TYR A 122 -11.84 1.54 -6.24
CA TYR A 122 -11.88 1.92 -7.66
C TYR A 122 -11.03 1.03 -8.56
N TYR A 123 -11.70 0.17 -9.34
CA TYR A 123 -11.11 -0.80 -10.29
C TYR A 123 -9.87 -1.55 -9.75
N PRO A 124 -9.95 -2.16 -8.54
CA PRO A 124 -8.82 -2.90 -7.95
C PRO A 124 -8.31 -4.00 -8.88
N GLU A 125 -9.19 -4.64 -9.65
CA GLU A 125 -8.84 -5.72 -10.57
C GLU A 125 -7.90 -5.31 -11.72
N ARG A 126 -7.77 -4.00 -11.98
CA ARG A 126 -6.98 -3.45 -13.09
C ARG A 126 -5.75 -2.69 -12.66
N HIS A 127 -5.81 -2.06 -11.50
CA HIS A 127 -4.78 -1.14 -11.04
C HIS A 127 -4.05 -1.64 -9.80
N ALA A 128 -4.58 -2.62 -9.07
CA ALA A 128 -3.86 -3.19 -7.93
C ALA A 128 -2.57 -3.88 -8.38
N GLY A 129 -1.54 -3.71 -7.57
CA GLY A 129 -0.32 -4.50 -7.66
C GLY A 129 -0.53 -5.92 -7.14
N PRO A 130 0.45 -6.81 -7.33
CA PRO A 130 0.42 -8.13 -6.72
C PRO A 130 0.49 -8.01 -5.19
N ALA A 131 -0.16 -8.93 -4.48
CA ALA A 131 -0.35 -8.88 -3.02
C ALA A 131 0.96 -8.85 -2.21
N ASN A 132 2.08 -9.29 -2.79
CA ASN A 132 3.41 -9.23 -2.18
C ASN A 132 4.11 -7.87 -2.33
N ILE A 133 3.50 -6.91 -3.03
CA ILE A 133 3.99 -5.55 -3.26
C ILE A 133 2.95 -4.52 -2.79
N TRP A 134 1.67 -4.77 -3.04
CA TRP A 134 0.59 -3.82 -2.80
C TRP A 134 -0.57 -4.43 -2.01
N ASN A 135 -1.02 -3.69 -1.00
CA ASN A 135 -2.23 -3.95 -0.21
C ASN A 135 -3.29 -2.89 -0.54
N LEU A 136 -4.53 -3.33 -0.77
CA LEU A 136 -5.64 -2.47 -1.21
C LEU A 136 -6.05 -1.37 -0.20
N GLU A 137 -5.78 -1.58 1.08
CA GLU A 137 -6.20 -0.69 2.18
C GLU A 137 -5.03 0.14 2.76
N TYR A 138 -3.81 -0.41 2.68
CA TYR A 138 -2.62 0.14 3.33
C TYR A 138 -1.50 0.55 2.36
N GLY A 139 -1.59 0.22 1.07
CA GLY A 139 -0.62 0.65 0.05
C GLY A 139 0.59 -0.29 -0.07
N PHE A 140 1.78 0.26 -0.27
CA PHE A 140 2.98 -0.55 -0.54
C PHE A 140 3.49 -1.27 0.69
N LEU A 141 3.79 -2.56 0.55
CA LEU A 141 4.47 -3.35 1.58
C LEU A 141 5.93 -2.88 1.70
N VAL A 142 6.44 -2.78 2.92
CA VAL A 142 7.88 -2.57 3.15
C VAL A 142 8.65 -3.81 2.69
N LYS A 143 9.64 -3.62 1.82
CA LYS A 143 10.45 -4.70 1.26
C LYS A 143 11.71 -4.98 2.08
N SER A 144 12.31 -3.95 2.67
CA SER A 144 13.46 -4.11 3.57
C SER A 144 13.66 -2.92 4.48
N VAL A 145 14.09 -3.17 5.72
CA VAL A 145 14.57 -2.14 6.66
C VAL A 145 16.11 -2.03 6.67
N THR A 146 16.80 -2.82 5.84
CA THR A 146 18.26 -2.79 5.72
C THR A 146 18.70 -1.67 4.79
N PRO A 147 19.62 -0.77 5.20
CA PRO A 147 20.00 0.39 4.40
C PRO A 147 20.46 0.10 2.97
N SER A 148 21.21 -0.98 2.76
CA SER A 148 21.67 -1.40 1.42
C SER A 148 20.55 -1.79 0.46
N SER A 149 19.33 -2.01 0.97
CA SER A 149 18.17 -2.51 0.24
C SER A 149 17.01 -1.51 0.20
N TYR A 150 17.21 -0.27 0.67
CA TYR A 150 16.19 0.78 0.61
C TYR A 150 15.73 1.12 -0.81
N GLY A 151 16.54 0.83 -1.83
CA GLY A 151 16.16 1.03 -3.23
C GLY A 151 15.03 0.12 -3.73
N SER A 152 14.60 -0.86 -2.92
CA SER A 152 13.45 -1.73 -3.19
C SER A 152 12.15 -1.23 -2.54
N ASN A 153 12.19 -0.23 -1.66
CA ASN A 153 11.01 0.35 -1.05
C ASN A 153 10.45 1.50 -1.91
N PHE A 154 9.15 1.72 -1.82
CA PHE A 154 8.53 2.97 -2.25
C PHE A 154 9.06 4.14 -1.38
N PRO A 155 9.05 5.39 -1.85
CA PRO A 155 9.03 5.77 -3.25
C PRO A 155 10.42 5.69 -3.90
N THR A 156 10.45 5.45 -5.22
CA THR A 156 11.66 5.63 -6.04
C THR A 156 11.60 6.89 -6.91
N THR A 157 10.44 7.53 -6.98
CA THR A 157 10.20 8.79 -7.68
C THR A 157 9.63 9.82 -6.71
N GLY A 158 9.75 11.12 -6.98
CA GLY A 158 9.16 12.14 -6.10
C GLY A 158 8.88 13.45 -6.80
N ALA A 159 8.09 14.31 -6.16
CA ALA A 159 7.85 15.69 -6.57
C ALA A 159 7.55 16.53 -5.32
N ASN A 160 7.66 17.85 -5.45
CA ASN A 160 7.38 18.76 -4.34
C ASN A 160 5.91 18.67 -3.92
N GLY A 161 5.69 18.52 -2.61
CA GLY A 161 4.36 18.50 -2.01
C GLY A 161 3.67 17.13 -2.03
N LEU A 162 4.30 16.10 -2.61
CA LEU A 162 3.82 14.72 -2.47
C LEU A 162 4.02 14.23 -1.04
N TYR A 163 3.09 13.40 -0.58
CA TYR A 163 3.17 12.80 0.73
C TYR A 163 2.67 11.36 0.73
N PHE A 164 3.09 10.60 1.72
CA PHE A 164 2.59 9.26 1.98
C PHE A 164 2.56 9.02 3.49
N ASP A 165 1.67 8.15 3.93
CA ASP A 165 1.53 7.82 5.34
C ASP A 165 2.24 6.48 5.62
N LEU A 166 3.11 6.44 6.63
CA LEU A 166 3.71 5.20 7.11
C LEU A 166 2.77 4.57 8.11
N GLU A 167 2.45 3.29 7.94
CA GLU A 167 1.65 2.50 8.88
C GLU A 167 2.58 1.67 9.76
N ILE A 168 2.43 1.79 11.07
CA ILE A 168 3.33 1.23 12.09
C ILE A 168 2.60 0.12 12.86
N GLY A 169 3.12 -1.10 12.76
CA GLY A 169 2.63 -2.25 13.50
C GLY A 169 3.22 -2.31 14.91
N GLY A 170 2.40 -2.70 15.89
CA GLY A 170 2.86 -3.02 17.24
C GLY A 170 3.32 -1.86 18.12
N ASN A 171 3.24 -0.62 17.64
CA ASN A 171 3.63 0.55 18.42
C ASN A 171 2.45 1.07 19.28
N ASN A 172 2.76 1.36 20.55
CA ASN A 172 1.84 2.03 21.50
C ASN A 172 2.42 3.31 22.10
N LEU A 173 3.63 3.70 21.66
CA LEU A 173 4.36 4.87 22.11
C LEU A 173 4.14 6.05 21.16
N ASP A 174 4.21 7.26 21.69
CA ASP A 174 4.31 8.45 20.86
C ASP A 174 5.76 8.57 20.36
N LEU A 175 5.93 8.68 19.05
CA LEU A 175 7.25 8.72 18.41
C LEU A 175 7.60 10.14 17.97
N ALA A 176 8.83 10.56 18.29
CA ALA A 176 9.43 11.78 17.80
C ALA A 176 10.18 11.53 16.48
N TRP A 177 9.99 12.43 15.52
CA TRP A 177 10.57 12.36 14.19
C TRP A 177 11.32 13.66 13.88
N LYS A 178 12.46 13.55 13.20
CA LYS A 178 13.24 14.72 12.73
C LYS A 178 13.24 14.76 11.20
N PRO A 179 13.10 15.93 10.58
CA PRO A 179 13.24 16.06 9.14
C PRO A 179 14.59 15.54 8.64
N VAL A 180 14.60 14.95 7.45
CA VAL A 180 15.80 14.41 6.81
C VAL A 180 15.97 15.10 5.47
N SER A 181 17.12 15.76 5.27
CA SER A 181 17.41 16.54 4.07
C SER A 181 18.65 16.02 3.36
N HIS A 182 18.51 15.69 2.08
CA HIS A 182 19.59 15.23 1.22
C HIS A 182 19.46 15.83 -0.18
N GLY A 183 20.56 16.40 -0.68
CA GLY A 183 20.65 16.84 -2.08
C GLY A 183 19.60 17.87 -2.52
N GLY A 184 19.08 18.71 -1.62
CA GLY A 184 18.03 19.70 -1.92
C GLY A 184 16.59 19.21 -1.71
N ILE A 185 16.40 17.94 -1.35
CA ILE A 185 15.09 17.38 -0.99
C ILE A 185 15.03 17.16 0.52
N THR A 186 13.89 17.47 1.14
CA THR A 186 13.60 17.24 2.55
C THR A 186 12.38 16.36 2.71
N ALA A 187 12.50 15.29 3.49
CA ALA A 187 11.38 14.49 3.98
C ALA A 187 11.00 14.98 5.38
N THR A 188 9.76 15.46 5.53
CA THR A 188 9.23 16.00 6.79
C THR A 188 8.11 15.11 7.33
N MET A 189 8.22 14.73 8.60
CA MET A 189 7.20 13.93 9.28
C MET A 189 6.22 14.84 10.01
N THR A 190 4.93 14.64 9.78
CA THR A 190 3.82 15.41 10.37
C THR A 190 2.67 14.50 10.77
N SER A 191 1.72 15.03 11.54
CA SER A 191 0.49 14.32 11.94
C SER A 191 0.75 12.94 12.56
N ALA A 192 1.83 12.83 13.34
CA ALA A 192 2.21 11.57 13.95
C ALA A 192 1.16 11.10 14.97
N THR A 193 0.82 9.83 14.87
CA THR A 193 0.02 9.08 15.83
C THR A 193 0.85 7.90 16.33
N LYS A 194 0.29 7.09 17.23
CA LYS A 194 0.95 5.86 17.70
C LYS A 194 1.14 4.84 16.58
N THR A 195 0.30 4.84 15.56
CA THR A 195 0.29 3.80 14.53
C THR A 195 0.56 4.34 13.13
N SER A 196 0.74 5.65 12.96
CA SER A 196 0.95 6.24 11.64
C SER A 196 1.66 7.59 11.69
N VAL A 197 2.39 7.93 10.62
CA VAL A 197 3.00 9.27 10.44
C VAL A 197 3.01 9.66 8.97
N ARG A 198 2.68 10.92 8.67
CA ARG A 198 2.72 11.46 7.31
C ARG A 198 4.12 11.94 6.96
N VAL A 199 4.67 11.44 5.86
CA VAL A 199 5.93 11.88 5.27
C VAL A 199 5.64 12.76 4.07
N THR A 200 6.05 14.02 4.10
CA THR A 200 5.92 14.96 2.97
C THR A 200 7.30 15.24 2.37
N LEU A 201 7.40 15.15 1.04
CA LEU A 201 8.60 15.48 0.28
C LEU A 201 8.54 16.95 -0.18
N THR A 202 9.58 17.72 0.14
CA THR A 202 9.76 19.10 -0.30
C THR A 202 11.08 19.22 -1.04
N GLY A 203 11.11 19.93 -2.16
CA GLY A 203 12.31 20.08 -2.97
C GLY A 203 12.11 21.07 -4.12
N PRO A 204 13.03 21.10 -5.09
CA PRO A 204 12.98 22.05 -6.20
C PRO A 204 11.69 21.90 -7.01
N ALA A 205 10.96 23.00 -7.17
CA ALA A 205 9.74 23.08 -7.96
C ALA A 205 9.50 24.50 -8.44
N VAL A 206 8.69 24.62 -9.48
CA VAL A 206 8.14 25.91 -9.92
C VAL A 206 6.71 26.01 -9.38
N THR A 207 6.47 26.94 -8.47
CA THR A 207 5.18 27.10 -7.77
C THR A 207 4.43 28.38 -8.12
N ASP A 208 5.00 29.23 -8.99
CA ASP A 208 4.41 30.50 -9.39
C ASP A 208 3.83 30.41 -10.80
N ASP A 209 2.54 30.76 -10.95
CA ASP A 209 1.80 30.74 -12.20
C ASP A 209 2.48 31.55 -13.32
N SER A 210 3.16 32.66 -12.98
CA SER A 210 3.90 33.48 -13.94
C SER A 210 5.07 32.74 -14.58
N GLN A 211 5.70 31.83 -13.83
CA GLN A 211 6.82 31.02 -14.30
C GLN A 211 6.36 29.83 -15.14
N TRP A 212 5.14 29.32 -14.93
CA TRP A 212 4.58 28.25 -15.75
C TRP A 212 4.31 28.70 -17.18
N ASN A 213 3.79 29.92 -17.37
CA ASN A 213 3.52 30.54 -18.67
C ASN A 213 4.74 31.23 -19.30
N SER A 214 5.87 31.34 -18.57
CA SER A 214 7.07 32.00 -19.10
C SER A 214 7.82 31.11 -20.08
N ASP A 215 8.18 31.65 -21.25
CA ASP A 215 9.15 31.04 -22.15
C ASP A 215 10.58 31.04 -21.58
N ASN A 216 10.86 31.88 -20.57
CA ASN A 216 12.14 32.00 -19.91
C ASN A 216 11.94 31.91 -18.39
N PRO A 217 11.61 30.71 -17.88
CA PRO A 217 11.42 30.52 -16.45
C PRO A 217 12.76 30.66 -15.71
N THR A 218 12.66 30.98 -14.42
CA THR A 218 13.78 31.02 -13.50
C THR A 218 14.26 29.59 -13.25
N ARG A 219 15.58 29.45 -13.18
CA ARG A 219 16.20 28.16 -12.89
C ARG A 219 15.91 27.74 -11.46
N ILE A 220 15.53 26.48 -11.27
CA ILE A 220 15.44 25.80 -9.98
C ILE A 220 16.71 25.00 -9.72
N ASP A 221 16.94 24.65 -8.45
CA ASP A 221 18.13 23.90 -8.06
C ASP A 221 18.18 22.53 -8.74
N THR A 222 19.35 22.17 -9.26
CA THR A 222 19.61 20.83 -9.80
C THR A 222 19.92 19.86 -8.65
N LEU A 223 19.31 18.69 -8.70
CA LEU A 223 19.48 17.66 -7.70
C LEU A 223 20.69 16.77 -8.00
N SER A 224 21.19 16.07 -6.99
CA SER A 224 22.09 14.93 -7.18
C SER A 224 21.28 13.69 -6.86
N LEU A 225 20.87 12.90 -7.85
CA LEU A 225 20.12 11.66 -7.65
C LEU A 225 20.94 10.47 -8.18
N PRO A 226 20.81 9.27 -7.59
CA PRO A 226 19.87 8.89 -6.54
C PRO A 226 20.24 9.40 -5.13
N GLN A 227 19.24 9.60 -4.26
CA GLN A 227 19.42 9.95 -2.84
C GLN A 227 18.74 8.92 -1.93
N THR A 228 19.44 8.53 -0.86
CA THR A 228 18.93 7.58 0.14
C THR A 228 18.42 8.34 1.35
N PHE A 229 17.22 8.02 1.82
CA PHE A 229 16.61 8.58 3.02
C PHE A 229 16.42 7.47 4.06
N GLU A 230 16.76 7.75 5.32
CA GLU A 230 16.41 6.91 6.48
C GLU A 230 15.62 7.76 7.48
N LEU A 231 14.34 7.44 7.65
CA LEU A 231 13.44 8.05 8.61
C LEU A 231 13.45 7.21 9.89
N VAL A 232 13.65 7.84 11.04
CA VAL A 232 13.77 7.15 12.33
C VAL A 232 12.76 7.73 13.32
N GLY A 233 11.84 6.89 13.78
CA GLY A 233 10.90 7.21 14.85
C GLY A 233 11.52 6.86 16.20
N ARG A 234 11.60 7.85 17.10
CA ARG A 234 12.27 7.71 18.40
C ARG A 234 11.32 7.82 19.57
N ASP A 235 11.58 7.06 20.63
CA ASP A 235 10.86 7.21 21.90
C ASP A 235 11.25 8.50 22.63
N SER A 236 10.63 8.75 23.79
CA SER A 236 10.91 9.90 24.64
C SER A 236 12.34 9.94 25.21
N SER A 237 13.04 8.79 25.23
CA SER A 237 14.44 8.68 25.65
C SER A 237 15.42 8.87 24.50
N GLY A 238 14.92 9.03 23.26
CA GLY A 238 15.71 9.19 22.06
C GLY A 238 16.15 7.88 21.41
N ASN A 239 15.69 6.72 21.88
CA ASN A 239 16.01 5.43 21.27
C ASN A 239 15.26 5.26 19.95
N ALA A 240 15.91 4.66 18.96
CA ALA A 240 15.24 4.32 17.70
C ALA A 240 14.27 3.15 17.93
N VAL A 241 12.98 3.36 17.65
CA VAL A 241 11.93 2.35 17.78
C VAL A 241 11.62 1.73 16.43
N VAL A 242 11.47 2.56 15.39
CA VAL A 242 11.20 2.12 14.02
C VAL A 242 12.08 2.86 13.03
N LYS A 243 12.33 2.20 11.88
CA LYS A 243 13.05 2.77 10.76
C LYS A 243 12.30 2.52 9.46
N TYR A 244 12.36 3.49 8.57
CA TYR A 244 11.91 3.34 7.20
C TYR A 244 12.89 4.04 6.28
N GLY A 245 13.28 3.41 5.18
CA GLY A 245 14.16 4.05 4.22
C GLY A 245 13.79 3.73 2.79
N PHE A 246 14.13 4.67 1.90
CA PHE A 246 13.83 4.62 0.48
C PHE A 246 14.91 5.33 -0.32
N VAL A 247 14.93 5.12 -1.64
CA VAL A 247 15.89 5.76 -2.54
C VAL A 247 15.16 6.47 -3.67
N LEU A 248 15.18 7.80 -3.65
CA LEU A 248 14.69 8.60 -4.77
C LEU A 248 15.70 8.53 -5.91
N LYS A 249 15.23 8.08 -7.07
CA LYS A 249 16.00 7.95 -8.32
C LYS A 249 15.65 9.04 -9.32
N GLN A 250 14.40 9.51 -9.30
CA GLN A 250 13.91 10.55 -10.21
C GLN A 250 13.06 11.58 -9.46
N TRP A 251 13.14 12.84 -9.90
CA TRP A 251 12.37 13.95 -9.36
C TRP A 251 11.59 14.66 -10.47
N PHE A 252 10.30 14.90 -10.21
CA PHE A 252 9.35 15.45 -11.16
C PHE A 252 8.96 16.87 -10.78
N VAL A 253 8.82 17.72 -11.79
CA VAL A 253 8.43 19.13 -11.66
C VAL A 253 7.28 19.41 -12.61
N ASN A 254 6.12 19.78 -12.05
CA ASN A 254 4.92 20.08 -12.81
C ASN A 254 4.95 21.51 -13.37
N ARG A 255 4.57 21.70 -14.64
CA ARG A 255 4.36 23.02 -15.27
C ARG A 255 2.94 23.56 -15.00
N GLY A 256 2.45 23.34 -13.78
CA GLY A 256 1.15 23.81 -13.32
C GLY A 256 -0.05 23.42 -14.19
N ARG A 257 -0.94 24.39 -14.47
CA ARG A 257 -2.14 24.24 -15.31
C ARG A 257 -1.91 24.63 -16.78
N TYR A 258 -0.67 24.88 -17.16
CA TYR A 258 -0.39 25.51 -18.44
C TYR A 258 -0.37 24.46 -19.57
N TYR A 259 -1.31 24.61 -20.51
CA TYR A 259 -1.42 23.77 -21.70
C TYR A 259 -0.63 24.41 -22.84
N ASP A 260 0.36 23.69 -23.36
CA ASP A 260 1.17 24.15 -24.48
C ASP A 260 1.64 22.95 -25.31
N THR A 261 2.26 23.22 -26.45
CA THR A 261 2.92 22.29 -27.33
C THR A 261 4.05 21.51 -26.64
N TYR A 262 4.38 20.36 -27.22
CA TYR A 262 5.54 19.57 -26.80
C TYR A 262 6.85 20.36 -26.87
N SER A 263 7.05 21.16 -27.94
CA SER A 263 8.27 21.95 -28.15
C SER A 263 8.44 23.01 -27.06
N SER A 264 7.37 23.71 -26.69
CA SER A 264 7.37 24.65 -25.56
C SER A 264 7.67 23.95 -24.25
N THR A 265 7.02 22.82 -23.97
CA THR A 265 7.28 22.02 -22.75
C THR A 265 8.73 21.56 -22.67
N SER A 266 9.28 21.06 -23.77
CA SER A 266 10.68 20.64 -23.86
C SER A 266 11.64 21.81 -23.62
N SER A 267 11.40 22.96 -24.25
CA SER A 267 12.15 24.20 -24.01
C SER A 267 12.09 24.62 -22.54
N TRP A 268 10.89 24.60 -21.94
CA TRP A 268 10.66 24.96 -20.55
C TRP A 268 11.41 24.04 -19.58
N CYS A 269 11.32 22.71 -19.75
CA CYS A 269 12.06 21.74 -18.93
C CYS A 269 13.58 21.98 -18.98
N ASN A 270 14.12 22.27 -20.16
CA ASN A 270 15.54 22.59 -20.30
C ASN A 270 15.89 23.89 -19.56
N LYS A 271 15.07 24.94 -19.68
CA LYS A 271 15.36 26.26 -19.08
C LYS A 271 15.23 26.30 -17.55
N ILE A 272 14.33 25.51 -16.95
CA ILE A 272 14.21 25.45 -15.49
C ILE A 272 15.41 24.80 -14.81
N GLY A 273 16.25 24.03 -15.51
CA GLY A 273 17.39 23.38 -14.85
C GLY A 273 17.99 22.20 -15.58
N ASN A 274 17.89 22.15 -16.91
CA ASN A 274 18.25 20.99 -17.74
C ASN A 274 17.46 19.72 -17.37
N TYR A 275 16.20 19.88 -16.99
CA TYR A 275 15.27 18.76 -16.88
C TYR A 275 14.83 18.37 -18.29
N ARG A 276 14.34 17.14 -18.45
CA ARG A 276 13.76 16.66 -19.70
C ARG A 276 12.27 16.40 -19.56
N VAL A 277 11.57 16.36 -20.69
CA VAL A 277 10.23 15.79 -20.75
C VAL A 277 10.34 14.28 -20.43
N PRO A 278 9.46 13.72 -19.58
CA PRO A 278 9.50 12.30 -19.24
C PRO A 278 9.20 11.41 -20.45
N MET A 279 9.80 10.23 -20.50
CA MET A 279 9.36 9.16 -21.41
C MET A 279 8.10 8.50 -20.84
N VAL A 280 7.39 7.72 -21.66
CA VAL A 280 6.21 6.96 -21.20
C VAL A 280 6.56 6.06 -20.00
N LYS A 281 7.70 5.35 -20.05
CA LYS A 281 8.19 4.51 -18.95
C LYS A 281 8.59 5.25 -17.67
N ASP A 282 8.84 6.56 -17.73
CA ASP A 282 9.08 7.34 -16.51
C ASP A 282 7.76 7.58 -15.76
N LEU A 283 6.61 7.45 -16.43
CA LEU A 283 5.30 7.79 -15.88
C LEU A 283 4.44 6.57 -15.55
N THR A 284 4.48 5.53 -16.37
CA THR A 284 3.53 4.41 -16.29
C THR A 284 4.12 3.09 -16.76
N ASN A 285 3.66 1.99 -16.18
CA ASN A 285 3.90 0.64 -16.69
C ASN A 285 2.78 0.10 -17.59
N ALA A 286 1.84 0.97 -17.98
CA ALA A 286 0.76 0.63 -18.90
C ALA A 286 1.28 0.00 -20.19
N THR A 287 0.52 -0.96 -20.72
CA THR A 287 0.78 -1.56 -22.03
C THR A 287 -0.30 -1.18 -23.02
N CYS A 288 0.08 -1.06 -24.30
CA CYS A 288 -0.88 -0.87 -25.38
C CYS A 288 -1.56 -2.21 -25.76
N ARG A 289 -2.20 -2.86 -24.79
CA ARG A 289 -2.96 -4.13 -24.92
C ARG A 289 -4.46 -3.85 -24.75
N ARG A 290 -5.30 -4.63 -25.46
CA ARG A 290 -6.76 -4.47 -25.52
C ARG A 290 -7.42 -4.47 -24.14
N TRP A 291 -8.38 -3.56 -23.93
CA TRP A 291 -9.40 -3.68 -22.89
C TRP A 291 -10.81 -3.82 -23.52
N HIS A 292 -11.02 -4.82 -24.38
CA HIS A 292 -12.23 -4.99 -25.22
C HIS A 292 -12.29 -4.15 -26.51
N SER A 293 -13.33 -4.41 -27.31
CA SER A 293 -13.42 -4.37 -28.77
C SER A 293 -13.78 -3.01 -29.40
N THR A 294 -12.85 -2.05 -29.37
CA THR A 294 -12.90 -0.87 -30.24
C THR A 294 -11.52 -0.62 -30.89
N PRO A 295 -11.41 -0.54 -32.24
CA PRO A 295 -10.18 -0.12 -32.92
C PRO A 295 -10.21 1.37 -33.37
N PRO A 296 -9.06 1.99 -33.70
CA PRO A 296 -7.68 1.49 -33.61
C PRO A 296 -6.86 2.17 -32.48
N TYR A 297 -5.64 1.66 -32.24
CA TYR A 297 -4.85 1.89 -31.04
C TYR A 297 -4.06 3.21 -31.04
N ASP A 298 -4.51 4.16 -30.23
CA ASP A 298 -3.85 5.46 -30.08
C ASP A 298 -2.58 5.43 -29.22
N CYS A 299 -2.11 4.25 -28.80
CA CYS A 299 -0.87 4.08 -28.03
C CYS A 299 0.14 3.15 -28.72
N GLN A 300 -0.11 2.72 -29.96
CA GLN A 300 0.77 1.78 -30.65
C GLN A 300 2.17 2.37 -30.84
N GLY A 301 3.18 1.64 -30.36
CA GLY A 301 4.58 2.09 -30.34
C GLY A 301 5.04 2.67 -29.00
N ALA A 302 4.13 2.93 -28.05
CA ALA A 302 4.50 3.37 -26.71
C ALA A 302 5.07 2.23 -25.88
N VAL A 303 6.11 2.54 -25.11
CA VAL A 303 6.80 1.59 -24.22
C VAL A 303 6.65 2.07 -22.78
N GLY A 304 5.87 1.32 -22.00
CA GLY A 304 5.75 1.53 -20.56
C GLY A 304 6.94 0.94 -19.79
N ALA A 305 6.97 1.25 -18.50
CA ALA A 305 7.92 0.67 -17.55
C ALA A 305 7.71 -0.84 -17.36
N ILE A 306 8.69 -1.48 -16.73
CA ILE A 306 8.70 -2.90 -16.40
C ILE A 306 8.62 -3.06 -14.87
N PRO A 307 7.88 -4.04 -14.34
CA PRO A 307 7.04 -5.02 -15.05
C PRO A 307 5.80 -4.40 -15.73
N PRO A 308 5.43 -4.89 -16.92
CA PRO A 308 4.30 -4.34 -17.68
C PRO A 308 2.97 -4.64 -16.98
N ALA A 309 2.05 -3.67 -17.03
CA ALA A 309 0.67 -3.84 -16.62
C ALA A 309 -0.13 -4.70 -17.61
N SER A 310 -1.26 -5.22 -17.14
CA SER A 310 -2.18 -6.07 -17.93
C SER A 310 -2.84 -5.34 -19.11
N GLY A 311 -2.93 -4.01 -19.09
CA GLY A 311 -3.55 -3.20 -20.15
C GLY A 311 -3.13 -1.74 -20.13
N ASN A 312 -3.94 -0.88 -20.76
CA ASN A 312 -3.65 0.54 -20.93
C ASN A 312 -4.00 1.39 -19.69
N GLY A 313 -3.38 1.04 -18.56
CA GLY A 313 -3.43 1.75 -17.30
C GLY A 313 -2.34 1.19 -16.38
N TYR A 314 -1.86 1.96 -15.40
CA TYR A 314 -0.81 1.47 -14.51
C TYR A 314 -1.33 0.37 -13.58
N GLN A 315 -0.43 -0.51 -13.12
CA GLN A 315 -0.65 -1.37 -11.96
C GLN A 315 0.35 -1.01 -10.87
N ARG A 316 -0.10 -0.87 -9.62
CA ARG A 316 0.72 -0.41 -8.49
C ARG A 316 1.97 -1.26 -8.30
N LEU A 317 3.12 -0.68 -8.65
CA LEU A 317 4.43 -1.32 -8.58
C LEU A 317 5.48 -0.29 -8.18
N ILE A 318 6.53 -0.77 -7.52
CA ILE A 318 7.67 0.05 -7.11
C ILE A 318 8.68 0.08 -8.27
N GLY A 319 9.19 1.26 -8.61
CA GLY A 319 10.19 1.45 -9.67
C GLY A 319 9.64 1.35 -11.09
N ALA A 320 8.32 1.41 -11.27
CA ALA A 320 7.65 1.19 -12.56
C ALA A 320 6.91 2.44 -13.08
N GLY A 321 7.44 3.62 -12.76
CA GLY A 321 6.93 4.91 -13.22
C GLY A 321 6.26 5.75 -12.12
N PHE A 322 6.20 7.06 -12.34
CA PHE A 322 5.74 8.04 -11.38
C PHE A 322 4.27 7.86 -10.98
N PHE A 323 3.35 7.75 -11.93
CA PHE A 323 1.93 7.52 -11.62
C PHE A 323 1.67 6.11 -11.10
N THR A 324 2.52 5.15 -11.46
CA THR A 324 2.46 3.78 -10.94
C THR A 324 2.73 3.73 -9.43
N GLU A 325 3.68 4.54 -8.95
CA GLU A 325 3.99 4.67 -7.53
C GLU A 325 2.97 5.58 -6.81
N TRP A 326 2.76 6.79 -7.30
CA TRP A 326 1.98 7.81 -6.57
C TRP A 326 0.48 7.77 -6.84
N GLY A 327 0.04 7.08 -7.89
CA GLY A 327 -1.37 7.00 -8.24
C GLY A 327 -1.90 8.29 -8.84
N ARG A 328 -3.14 8.64 -8.48
CA ARG A 328 -3.76 9.90 -8.88
C ARG A 328 -3.08 11.06 -8.16
N VAL A 329 -2.18 11.74 -8.86
CA VAL A 329 -1.36 12.81 -8.28
C VAL A 329 -2.13 14.09 -7.93
N SER A 330 -3.36 14.26 -8.42
CA SER A 330 -4.23 15.38 -8.03
C SER A 330 -4.77 15.28 -6.61
N ASP A 331 -4.66 14.11 -5.96
CA ASP A 331 -5.12 13.93 -4.57
C ASP A 331 -4.18 14.59 -3.56
N TYR A 332 -2.95 14.89 -3.96
CA TYR A 332 -1.97 15.56 -3.12
C TYR A 332 -2.16 17.07 -3.25
N THR A 333 -3.00 17.66 -2.39
CA THR A 333 -3.34 19.10 -2.44
C THR A 333 -2.15 20.04 -2.28
N GLY A 334 -1.06 19.58 -1.65
CA GLY A 334 0.19 20.33 -1.53
C GLY A 334 1.10 20.24 -2.76
N ALA A 335 0.83 19.30 -3.67
CA ALA A 335 1.52 19.16 -4.93
C ALA A 335 0.66 19.85 -6.00
N THR A 336 1.26 20.70 -6.84
CA THR A 336 0.53 21.55 -7.80
C THR A 336 -0.02 20.78 -9.01
N PHE A 337 -0.41 19.51 -8.83
CA PHE A 337 -1.03 18.67 -9.86
C PHE A 337 -2.55 18.88 -9.87
N TYR A 338 -3.15 18.74 -11.05
CA TYR A 338 -4.57 19.03 -11.24
C TYR A 338 -5.33 17.82 -11.74
N ASP A 339 -6.66 17.87 -11.64
CA ASP A 339 -7.50 16.74 -11.97
C ASP A 339 -7.67 16.58 -13.49
N THR A 340 -7.55 15.33 -13.95
CA THR A 340 -7.70 14.86 -15.34
C THR A 340 -6.70 15.31 -16.44
N PRO A 341 -5.45 15.77 -16.17
CA PRO A 341 -4.53 16.13 -17.23
C PRO A 341 -3.85 14.94 -17.89
N TYR A 342 -3.63 15.10 -19.19
CA TYR A 342 -2.69 14.32 -19.96
C TYR A 342 -1.36 15.07 -19.99
N TYR A 343 -0.28 14.36 -19.70
CA TYR A 343 1.07 14.91 -19.66
C TYR A 343 1.86 14.53 -20.90
N TRP A 344 2.58 15.49 -21.46
CA TRP A 344 3.51 15.25 -22.56
C TRP A 344 4.55 14.20 -22.19
N THR A 345 4.86 13.34 -23.16
CA THR A 345 6.02 12.46 -23.10
C THR A 345 6.98 12.70 -24.25
N SER A 346 8.27 12.50 -24.00
CA SER A 346 9.28 12.47 -25.05
C SER A 346 9.16 11.18 -25.87
N PRO A 347 9.35 11.23 -27.19
CA PRO A 347 9.32 10.06 -28.05
C PRO A 347 10.49 9.11 -27.74
N GLU A 348 10.26 7.79 -27.84
CA GLU A 348 11.30 6.77 -27.63
C GLU A 348 12.03 6.36 -28.91
N ASN A 349 11.34 6.29 -30.07
CA ASN A 349 11.90 5.76 -31.34
C ASN A 349 11.27 6.37 -32.62
N GLY A 350 10.88 7.65 -32.63
CA GLY A 350 10.26 8.30 -33.80
C GLY A 350 9.77 9.73 -33.56
N ASN A 351 8.93 10.25 -34.47
CA ASN A 351 8.32 11.59 -34.37
C ASN A 351 7.03 11.65 -33.53
N ASP A 352 6.47 10.50 -33.13
CA ASP A 352 5.16 10.45 -32.46
C ASP A 352 5.30 10.69 -30.96
N GLN A 353 4.77 11.82 -30.47
CA GLN A 353 4.62 12.06 -29.03
C GLN A 353 3.38 11.32 -28.51
N PHE A 354 3.52 10.75 -27.31
CA PHE A 354 2.38 10.25 -26.55
C PHE A 354 2.06 11.19 -25.39
N VAL A 355 0.87 11.02 -24.85
CA VAL A 355 0.51 11.60 -23.56
C VAL A 355 0.03 10.53 -22.60
N VAL A 356 0.30 10.76 -21.32
CA VAL A 356 -0.08 9.84 -20.24
C VAL A 356 -1.04 10.54 -19.30
N SER A 357 -2.18 9.89 -19.03
CA SER A 357 -3.17 10.38 -18.07
C SER A 357 -2.62 10.31 -16.64
N ALA A 358 -2.69 11.41 -15.91
CA ALA A 358 -2.34 11.48 -14.49
C ALA A 358 -3.33 10.73 -13.58
N TYR A 359 -4.51 10.36 -14.11
CA TYR A 359 -5.55 9.69 -13.35
C TYR A 359 -5.28 8.18 -13.24
N ARG A 360 -5.06 7.52 -14.39
CA ARG A 360 -4.93 6.05 -14.48
C ARG A 360 -3.64 5.57 -15.16
N GLY A 361 -2.76 6.49 -15.57
CA GLY A 361 -1.55 6.15 -16.33
C GLY A 361 -1.82 5.59 -17.73
N SER A 362 -3.00 5.84 -18.30
CA SER A 362 -3.36 5.40 -19.64
C SER A 362 -2.61 6.22 -20.70
N ILE A 363 -2.11 5.55 -21.72
CA ILE A 363 -1.36 6.12 -22.83
C ILE A 363 -2.31 6.42 -24.00
N THR A 364 -2.17 7.57 -24.63
CA THR A 364 -2.88 7.91 -25.88
C THR A 364 -2.05 8.86 -26.74
N ARG A 365 -2.49 9.09 -27.98
CA ARG A 365 -1.94 10.09 -28.91
C ARG A 365 -2.64 11.44 -28.66
N PRO A 366 -1.91 12.56 -28.75
CA PRO A 366 -2.48 13.91 -28.60
C PRO A 366 -3.71 14.16 -29.49
N GLY A 367 -3.63 13.81 -30.77
CA GLY A 367 -4.64 14.16 -31.79
C GLY A 367 -5.99 13.44 -31.67
N VAL A 368 -6.12 12.50 -30.75
CA VAL A 368 -7.32 11.66 -30.57
C VAL A 368 -8.32 12.31 -29.62
N LEU A 369 -7.85 13.20 -28.75
CA LEU A 369 -8.64 13.84 -27.70
C LEU A 369 -9.49 15.01 -28.23
N SER A 370 -10.06 14.89 -29.43
CA SER A 370 -10.59 15.98 -30.27
C SER A 370 -11.45 17.02 -29.52
N SER A 371 -10.85 18.15 -29.17
CA SER A 371 -11.45 19.49 -29.24
C SER A 371 -10.37 20.56 -29.02
N HIS A 372 -9.88 21.16 -30.10
CA HIS A 372 -9.36 22.54 -30.16
C HIS A 372 -8.21 22.99 -29.23
N VAL A 373 -7.42 22.10 -28.61
CA VAL A 373 -6.21 22.52 -27.89
C VAL A 373 -5.01 21.72 -28.38
N GLU A 374 -4.12 22.35 -29.15
CA GLU A 374 -2.84 21.79 -29.60
C GLU A 374 -1.84 21.53 -28.44
N GLY A 375 -2.29 21.73 -27.19
CA GLY A 375 -1.45 21.70 -26.00
C GLY A 375 -1.92 20.72 -24.93
N HIS A 376 -0.96 20.17 -24.21
CA HIS A 376 -1.13 19.35 -23.00
C HIS A 376 -0.29 19.91 -21.87
N ILE A 377 -0.49 19.43 -20.64
CA ILE A 377 0.27 19.92 -19.50
C ILE A 377 1.72 19.42 -19.59
N GLY A 378 2.65 20.31 -19.25
CA GLY A 378 4.06 19.97 -19.14
C GLY A 378 4.43 19.31 -17.82
N LEU A 379 5.21 18.24 -17.89
CA LEU A 379 5.89 17.63 -16.75
C LEU A 379 7.36 17.50 -17.12
N CYS A 380 8.23 17.75 -16.16
CA CYS A 380 9.66 17.59 -16.32
C CYS A 380 10.17 16.57 -15.32
N VAL A 381 11.20 15.82 -15.70
CA VAL A 381 11.87 14.83 -14.86
C VAL A 381 13.38 15.07 -14.85
N TYR A 382 14.01 14.77 -13.71
CA TYR A 382 15.45 14.77 -13.54
C TYR A 382 15.92 13.55 -12.74
N PRO A 383 17.06 12.94 -13.11
CA PRO A 383 17.69 13.06 -14.43
C PRO A 383 16.81 12.49 -15.56
#